data_AF-A0A1C5YYU1-F1
#
_entry.id   AF-A0A1C5YYU1-F1
#
_cell.length_a   1.000
_cell.length_b   1.000
_cell.length_c   1.000
_cell.angle_alpha   90.00
_cell.angle_beta   90.00
_cell.angle_gamma   90.00
#
_symmetry.space_group_name_H-M   'P 1'
#
loop_
_entity.id
_entity.type
_entity.pdbx_description
1 polymer ?
#
loop_
_entity_poly.entity_id
_entity_poly.type
_entity_poly.pdbx_seq_one_letter_code
_entity_poly.pdbx_strand_id
1 'polypeptide(L)' 'MKSKEQIYKDVKELVEAQDKKNYLAYYKIFLDNSERTDIPTEEKEAIINKAYSKYKQQEAGLYDILDHAYLDFIA' A
#
# COMPACT_ATOMS: atom_id res chain seq x y z
N MET A 1 14.54 -19.90 -18.52
CA MET A 1 13.72 -18.67 -18.53
C MET A 1 12.43 -18.98 -17.77
N LYS A 2 11.91 -18.06 -16.95
CA LYS A 2 10.63 -18.27 -16.26
C LYS A 2 9.47 -18.25 -17.27
N SER A 3 8.38 -18.98 -16.98
CA SER A 3 7.14 -18.88 -17.76
C SER A 3 6.43 -17.55 -17.45
N LYS A 4 5.56 -17.10 -18.36
CA LYS A 4 4.72 -15.90 -18.14
C LYS A 4 3.87 -16.04 -16.86
N GLU A 5 3.32 -17.22 -16.60
CA GLU A 5 2.57 -17.52 -15.38
C GLU A 5 3.43 -17.37 -14.12
N GLN A 6 4.68 -17.87 -14.15
CA GLN A 6 5.58 -17.74 -13.01
C GLN A 6 5.97 -16.28 -12.78
N ILE A 7 6.20 -15.51 -13.84
CA ILE A 7 6.50 -14.07 -13.73
C ILE A 7 5.31 -13.33 -13.09
N TYR A 8 4.08 -13.59 -13.55
CA TYR A 8 2.89 -12.96 -12.98
C TYR A 8 2.69 -13.30 -11.51
N LYS A 9 2.84 -14.58 -11.12
CA LYS A 9 2.74 -14.99 -9.71
C LYS A 9 3.79 -14.32 -8.85
N ASP A 10 5.05 -14.26 -9.31
CA ASP A 10 6.12 -13.59 -8.59
C ASP A 10 5.83 -12.09 -8.41
N VAL A 11 5.35 -11.41 -9.46
CA VAL A 11 4.96 -9.98 -9.37
C VAL A 11 3.81 -9.78 -8.40
N LYS A 12 2.79 -10.64 -8.45
CA LYS A 12 1.64 -10.59 -7.52
C LYS A 12 2.08 -10.72 -6.07
N GLU A 13 2.94 -11.70 -5.75
CA GLU A 13 3.46 -11.89 -4.39
C GLU A 13 4.27 -10.67 -3.92
N LEU A 14 5.08 -10.07 -4.80
CA LEU A 14 5.84 -8.86 -4.50
C LEU A 14 4.94 -7.64 -4.25
N VAL A 15 3.90 -7.46 -5.07
CA VAL A 15 2.90 -6.41 -4.92
C VAL A 15 2.16 -6.55 -3.59
N GLU A 16 1.63 -7.74 -3.28
CA GLU A 16 0.92 -8.01 -2.03
C GLU A 16 1.82 -7.81 -0.80
N ALA A 17 3.08 -8.27 -0.86
CA ALA A 17 4.03 -8.08 0.22
C ALA A 17 4.38 -6.59 0.43
N GLN A 18 4.50 -5.82 -0.65
CA GLN A 18 4.80 -4.39 -0.56
C GLN A 18 3.58 -3.59 -0.09
N ASP A 19 2.37 -3.93 -0.53
CA ASP A 19 1.15 -3.27 -0.08
C ASP A 19 0.94 -3.49 1.43
N LYS A 20 1.15 -4.72 1.92
CA LYS A 20 1.13 -5.03 3.36
C LYS A 20 2.11 -4.17 4.16
N LYS A 21 3.33 -3.95 3.65
CA LYS A 21 4.31 -3.06 4.30
C LYS A 21 3.83 -1.61 4.33
N ASN A 22 3.25 -1.13 3.23
CA ASN A 22 2.71 0.23 3.15
C ASN A 22 1.55 0.42 4.12
N TYR A 23 0.63 -0.55 4.20
CA TYR A 23 -0.47 -0.56 5.15
C TYR A 23 0.02 -0.53 6.61
N LEU A 24 0.99 -1.38 6.96
CA LEU A 24 1.53 -1.41 8.33
C LEU A 24 2.22 -0.09 8.71
N ALA A 25 2.86 0.59 7.76
CA ALA A 25 3.44 1.91 8.00
C ALA A 25 2.37 2.97 8.29
N TYR A 26 1.27 2.97 7.51
CA TYR A 26 0.10 3.80 7.80
C TYR A 26 -0.53 3.44 9.16
N TYR A 27 -0.75 2.16 9.42
CA TYR A 27 -1.43 1.69 10.62
C TYR A 27 -0.66 2.04 11.90
N LYS A 28 0.67 2.03 11.85
CA LYS A 28 1.49 2.54 12.96
C LYS A 28 1.21 4.02 13.24
N ILE A 29 1.17 4.86 12.21
CA ILE A 29 0.85 6.29 12.38
C ILE A 29 -0.57 6.46 12.94
N PHE A 30 -1.53 5.65 12.48
CA PHE A 30 -2.88 5.64 13.03
C PHE A 30 -2.88 5.36 14.54
N LEU A 31 -2.23 4.28 14.98
CA LEU A 31 -2.16 3.91 16.39
C LEU A 31 -1.42 4.96 17.23
N ASP A 32 -0.29 5.46 16.75
CA ASP A 32 0.54 6.44 17.46
C ASP A 32 -0.21 7.78 17.66
N ASN A 33 -1.27 8.06 16.90
CA ASN A 33 -1.99 9.34 16.96
C ASN A 33 -3.45 9.23 17.43
N SER A 34 -4.12 8.07 17.30
CA SER A 34 -5.54 7.92 17.64
C SER A 34 -5.82 8.25 19.12
N GLU A 35 -4.94 7.81 20.01
CA GLU A 35 -5.05 7.96 21.46
C GLU A 35 -4.37 9.23 22.00
N ARG A 36 -3.78 10.06 21.13
CA ARG A 36 -3.17 11.32 21.57
C ARG A 36 -4.21 12.27 22.14
N THR A 37 -3.86 12.84 23.29
CA THR A 37 -4.62 13.83 24.04
C THR A 37 -3.84 15.13 24.26
N ASP A 38 -2.56 15.14 23.88
CA ASP A 38 -1.65 16.27 23.99
C ASP A 38 -1.72 17.23 22.80
N ILE A 39 -2.49 16.89 21.76
CA ILE A 39 -2.81 17.76 20.62
C ILE A 39 -4.32 17.79 20.34
N PRO A 40 -4.84 18.83 19.65
CA PRO A 40 -6.23 18.89 19.21
C PRO A 40 -6.63 17.71 18.32
N THR A 41 -7.91 17.35 18.37
CA THR A 41 -8.49 16.28 17.53
C THR A 41 -8.24 16.50 16.05
N GLU A 42 -8.42 17.74 15.57
CA GLU A 42 -8.21 18.10 14.17
C GLU A 42 -6.76 17.86 13.71
N GLU A 43 -5.79 18.10 14.60
CA GLU A 43 -4.37 17.92 14.30
C GLU A 43 -4.02 16.43 14.18
N LYS A 44 -4.49 15.59 15.10
CA LYS A 44 -4.26 14.13 15.01
C LYS A 44 -4.97 13.53 13.79
N GLU A 45 -6.19 13.97 13.48
CA GLU A 45 -6.91 13.53 12.29
C GLU A 45 -6.20 13.95 11.00
N ALA A 46 -5.63 15.15 10.94
CA ALA A 46 -4.84 15.60 9.79
C ALA A 46 -3.60 14.73 9.55
N ILE A 47 -2.88 14.34 10.62
CA ILE A 47 -1.72 13.44 10.55
C ILE A 47 -2.14 12.07 10.01
N ILE A 48 -3.21 11.50 10.57
CA ILE A 48 -3.74 10.19 10.18
C ILE A 48 -4.20 10.21 8.73
N ASN A 49 -4.98 11.22 8.33
CA ASN A 49 -5.51 11.35 6.97
C ASN A 49 -4.37 11.50 5.95
N LYS A 50 -3.35 12.30 6.26
CA LYS A 50 -2.17 12.43 5.40
C LYS A 50 -1.44 11.09 5.21
N ALA A 51 -1.28 10.31 6.28
CA ALA A 51 -0.67 8.98 6.20
C ALA A 51 -1.52 8.01 5.37
N TYR A 52 -2.84 8.04 5.56
CA TYR A 52 -3.78 7.21 4.79
C TYR A 52 -3.77 7.56 3.31
N SER A 53 -3.84 8.85 2.95
CA SER A 53 -3.77 9.29 1.54
C SER A 53 -2.47 8.84 0.87
N LYS A 54 -1.34 8.90 1.59
CA LYS A 54 -0.06 8.39 1.08
C LYS A 54 -0.11 6.88 0.81
N TYR A 55 -0.65 6.10 1.76
CA TYR A 55 -0.85 4.66 1.57
C TYR A 55 -1.70 4.37 0.32
N LYS A 56 -2.85 5.05 0.15
CA LYS A 56 -3.72 4.85 -1.03
C LYS A 56 -3.05 5.22 -2.35
N GLN A 57 -2.22 6.25 -2.38
CA GLN A 57 -1.42 6.59 -3.57
C GLN A 57 -0.39 5.49 -3.90
N GLN A 58 0.24 4.90 -2.88
CA GLN A 58 1.18 3.80 -3.08
C GLN A 58 0.47 2.53 -3.55
N GLU A 59 -0.70 2.21 -2.98
CA GLU A 59 -1.53 1.08 -3.38
C GLU A 59 -1.94 1.18 -4.86
N ALA A 60 -2.36 2.37 -5.31
CA ALA A 60 -2.71 2.59 -6.71
C ALA A 60 -1.55 2.30 -7.68
N GLY A 61 -0.33 2.73 -7.32
CA GLY A 61 0.86 2.43 -8.13
C GLY A 61 1.23 0.94 -8.15
N LEU A 62 0.95 0.20 -7.07
CA LEU A 62 1.18 -1.24 -7.01
C LEU A 62 0.16 -2.01 -7.85
N TYR A 63 -1.10 -1.59 -7.88
CA TYR A 63 -2.10 -2.21 -8.74
C TYR A 63 -1.87 -1.92 -10.21
N ASP A 64 -1.37 -0.74 -10.57
CA ASP A 64 -0.94 -0.46 -11.95
C ASP A 64 0.16 -1.43 -12.42
N ILE A 65 1.14 -1.73 -11.55
CA ILE A 65 2.18 -2.75 -11.83
C ILE A 65 1.55 -4.14 -12.01
N LEU A 66 0.60 -4.51 -11.14
CA LEU A 66 -0.06 -5.81 -11.21
C LEU A 66 -0.90 -5.97 -12.49
N ASP A 67 -1.58 -4.90 -12.90
CA ASP A 67 -2.39 -4.86 -14.12
C ASP A 67 -1.49 -5.04 -15.36
N HIS A 68 -0.35 -4.36 -15.42
CA HIS A 68 0.62 -4.54 -16.52
C HIS A 68 1.16 -5.97 -16.55
N ALA A 69 1.51 -6.54 -15.40
CA ALA A 69 1.96 -7.93 -15.32
C ALA A 69 0.87 -8.94 -15.74
N TYR A 70 -0.40 -8.62 -15.48
CA TYR A 70 -1.52 -9.43 -15.95
C TYR A 70 -1.69 -9.35 -17.46
N LEU A 71 -1.56 -8.16 -18.06
CA LEU A 71 -1.59 -7.97 -19.52
C LEU A 71 -0.49 -8.81 -20.20
N ASP A 72 0.74 -8.80 -19.66
CA ASP A 72 1.85 -9.59 -20.19
C ASP A 72 1.61 -11.11 -20.09
N PHE A 73 0.86 -11.54 -19.06
CA PHE A 73 0.50 -12.94 -18.84
C PHE A 73 -0.53 -13.44 -19.86
N ILE A 74 -1.53 -12.63 -20.21
CA ILE A 74 -2.61 -13.01 -21.14
C ILE A 74 -2.28 -12.79 -22.61
N ALA A 75 -1.30 -11.93 -22.93
CA ALA A 75 -0.81 -11.70 -24.30
C ALA A 75 0.00 -12.88 -24.84
#